data_AF-A0A535M050-F1
#
_entry.id   AF-A0A535M050-F1
#
_cell.length_a   1.000
_cell.length_b   1.000
_cell.length_c   1.000
_cell.angle_alpha   90.00
_cell.angle_beta   90.00
_cell.angle_gamma   90.00
#
_symmetry.space_group_name_H-M   'P 1'
#
loop_
_entity.id
_entity.type
_entity.pdbx_description
1 polymer ?
#
loop_
_entity_poly.entity_id
_entity_poly.type
_entity_poly.pdbx_seq_one_letter_code
_entity_poly.pdbx_strand_id
1 'polypeptide(L)' 'MKISDFDYNLPPELIAQTPIEPRDSSRLLVINRETSTLEHRRFCDLGQYLRPGDLLIANQSRVIP' A
#
# COMPACT_ATOMS: atom_id res chain seq x y z
N MET A 1 -24.39 2.93 7.20
CA MET A 1 -23.01 2.81 7.74
C MET A 1 -22.74 4.03 8.58
N LYS A 2 -22.19 3.83 9.78
CA LYS A 2 -21.75 4.88 10.67
C LYS A 2 -20.24 5.08 10.47
N ILE A 3 -19.73 6.27 10.79
CA ILE A 3 -18.28 6.55 10.72
C ILE A 3 -17.49 5.57 11.59
N SER A 4 -18.05 5.20 12.74
CA SER A 4 -17.48 4.22 13.68
C SER A 4 -17.24 2.84 13.08
N ASP A 5 -17.93 2.46 12.01
CA ASP A 5 -17.76 1.16 11.37
C ASP A 5 -16.36 1.01 10.71
N PHE A 6 -15.61 2.11 10.60
CA PHE A 6 -14.26 2.20 10.02
C PHE A 6 -13.19 2.61 11.04
N ASP A 7 -13.55 2.72 12.33
CA ASP A 7 -12.60 3.09 13.38
C ASP A 7 -11.73 1.89 13.79
N TYR A 8 -10.46 2.14 14.09
CA TYR A 8 -9.53 1.11 14.56
C TYR A 8 -8.45 1.73 15.45
N ASN A 9 -7.94 0.92 16.40
CA ASN A 9 -6.85 1.36 17.26
C ASN A 9 -5.54 1.46 16.45
N LEU A 10 -5.05 2.68 16.26
CA LEU A 10 -3.76 2.98 15.64
C LEU A 10 -2.84 3.65 16.66
N PRO A 11 -1.87 2.91 17.23
CA PRO A 11 -0.84 3.51 18.08
C PRO A 11 -0.09 4.62 17.33
N PRO A 12 0.07 5.83 17.91
CA PRO A 12 0.71 6.97 17.25
C PRO A 12 2.13 6.69 16.73
N GLU A 13 2.87 5.83 17.42
CA GLU A 13 4.23 5.42 17.07
C GLU A 13 4.32 4.60 15.78
N LEU A 14 3.20 4.03 15.31
CA LEU A 14 3.13 3.31 14.03
C LEU A 14 2.87 4.24 12.84
N ILE A 15 2.63 5.54 13.08
CA ILE A 15 2.50 6.55 12.04
C ILE A 15 3.91 7.02 11.64
N ALA A 16 4.35 6.61 10.46
CA ALA A 16 5.66 6.98 9.93
C ALA A 16 5.79 8.51 9.81
N GLN A 17 6.81 9.06 10.50
CA GLN A 17 7.13 10.49 10.46
C GLN A 17 8.08 10.85 9.30
N THR A 18 8.87 9.87 8.87
CA THR A 18 9.78 9.97 7.74
C THR A 18 9.68 8.69 6.91
N PRO A 19 9.89 8.78 5.60
CA PRO A 19 9.86 7.61 4.74
C PRO A 19 11.18 6.85 4.82
N ILE A 20 11.13 5.54 4.56
CA ILE A 20 12.32 4.67 4.52
C ILE A 20 13.12 4.90 3.23
N GLU A 21 14.43 4.66 3.28
CA GLU A 21 15.35 4.68 2.14
C GLU A 21 16.10 3.35 2.00
N PRO A 22 16.13 2.73 0.81
CA PRO A 22 15.45 3.15 -0.43
C PRO A 22 13.92 3.00 -0.32
N ARG A 23 13.16 3.81 -1.05
CA ARG A 23 11.68 3.87 -0.98
C ARG A 23 10.97 2.53 -1.14
N ASP A 24 11.47 1.68 -2.01
CA ASP A 24 10.93 0.35 -2.33
C ASP A 24 11.24 -0.72 -1.26
N SER A 25 12.06 -0.39 -0.26
CA SER A 25 12.26 -1.23 0.94
C SER A 25 11.10 -1.18 1.93
N SER A 26 10.09 -0.35 1.70
CA SER A 26 8.86 -0.30 2.49
C SER A 26 8.12 -1.65 2.49
N ARG A 27 7.33 -1.90 3.55
CA ARG A 27 6.51 -3.11 3.65
C ARG A 27 5.35 -3.04 2.67
N LEU A 28 5.03 -4.17 2.05
CA LEU A 28 3.84 -4.37 1.23
C LEU A 28 2.98 -5.45 1.90
N LEU A 29 1.75 -5.12 2.30
CA LEU A 29 0.76 -6.09 2.75
C LEU A 29 -0.10 -6.50 1.55
N VAL A 30 -0.02 -7.77 1.15
CA VAL A 30 -0.83 -8.31 0.05
C VAL A 30 -2.02 -9.04 0.63
N ILE A 31 -3.20 -8.70 0.12
CA ILE A 31 -4.48 -9.29 0.53
C ILE A 31 -5.06 -9.99 -0.69
N ASN A 32 -5.18 -11.32 -0.64
CA ASN A 32 -5.92 -12.06 -1.65
C ASN A 32 -7.40 -12.09 -1.25
N ARG A 33 -8.26 -11.45 -2.06
CA ARG A 33 -9.68 -11.31 -1.78
C ARG A 33 -10.49 -12.60 -1.97
N GLU A 34 -10.03 -13.50 -2.84
CA GLU A 34 -10.71 -14.76 -3.12
C GLU A 34 -10.50 -15.77 -1.99
N THR A 35 -9.28 -15.81 -1.45
CA THR A 35 -8.87 -16.76 -0.40
C THR A 35 -8.87 -16.16 1.00
N SER A 36 -9.07 -14.83 1.13
CA SER A 36 -8.93 -14.08 2.38
C SER A 36 -7.56 -14.26 3.07
N THR A 37 -6.50 -14.53 2.29
CA THR A 37 -5.15 -14.71 2.81
C THR A 37 -4.37 -13.40 2.85
N LEU A 38 -3.46 -13.30 3.82
CA LEU A 38 -2.57 -12.17 4.02
C LEU A 38 -1.12 -12.60 3.83
N GLU A 39 -0.35 -11.80 3.09
CA GLU A 39 1.09 -12.00 2.92
C GLU A 39 1.85 -10.71 3.24
N HIS A 40 2.98 -10.85 3.94
CA HIS A 40 3.91 -9.75 4.18
C HIS A 40 5.07 -9.82 3.19
N ARG A 41 5.26 -8.74 2.41
CA ARG A 41 6.29 -8.58 1.39
C ARG A 41 7.01 -7.24 1.52
N ARG A 42 7.93 -6.96 0.60
CA ARG A 42 8.52 -5.64 0.39
C ARG A 42 7.97 -5.03 -0.89
N PHE A 43 7.97 -3.70 -1.00
CA PHE A 43 7.41 -3.02 -2.17
C PHE A 43 8.21 -3.33 -3.45
N CYS A 44 9.52 -3.60 -3.35
CA CYS A 44 10.32 -4.12 -4.46
C CYS A 44 9.80 -5.45 -5.05
N ASP A 45 9.00 -6.22 -4.30
CA ASP A 45 8.40 -7.47 -4.76
C ASP A 45 7.13 -7.24 -5.61
N LEU A 46 6.64 -6.01 -5.76
CA LEU A 46 5.36 -5.71 -6.44
C LEU A 46 5.28 -6.33 -7.84
N GLY A 47 6.39 -6.36 -8.58
CA GLY A 47 6.46 -6.95 -9.91
C GLY A 47 6.09 -8.43 -9.96
N GLN A 48 6.21 -9.18 -8.85
CA GLN A 48 5.82 -10.60 -8.77
C GLN A 48 4.31 -10.81 -8.79
N TYR A 49 3.52 -9.76 -8.53
CA TYR A 49 2.06 -9.80 -8.49
C TYR A 49 1.40 -9.28 -9.77
N LEU A 50 2.19 -8.73 -10.69
CA LEU A 50 1.72 -8.21 -11.96
C LEU A 50 1.90 -9.26 -13.06
N ARG A 51 0.94 -9.31 -13.99
CA ARG A 51 0.96 -10.19 -15.15
C ARG A 51 1.22 -9.37 -16.42
N PRO A 52 1.81 -9.98 -17.46
CA PRO A 52 1.87 -9.34 -18.77
C PRO A 52 0.47 -8.91 -19.22
N GLY A 53 0.33 -7.64 -19.60
CA GLY A 53 -0.94 -7.03 -19.98
C GLY A 53 -1.61 -6.20 -18.88
N ASP A 54 -1.16 -6.30 -17.63
CA ASP A 54 -1.64 -5.42 -16.55
C ASP A 54 -1.19 -3.96 -16.80
N LEU A 55 -2.06 -3.01 -16.43
CA LEU A 55 -1.82 -1.58 -16.57
C LEU A 55 -1.66 -0.93 -15.20
N LEU A 56 -0.49 -0.37 -14.93
CA LEU A 56 -0.26 0.51 -13.78
C LEU A 56 -0.62 1.94 -14.14
N ILE A 57 -1.62 2.51 -13.45
CA ILE A 57 -2.02 3.90 -13.61
C ILE A 57 -1.45 4.70 -12.44
N ALA A 58 -0.53 5.60 -12.73
CA ALA A 58 0.04 6.51 -11.74
C ALA A 58 -0.54 7.92 -11.92
N ASN A 59 -0.89 8.56 -10.80
CA ASN A 59 -1.28 9.96 -10.82
C ASN A 59 -0.05 10.87 -10.87
N GLN A 60 -0.03 11.78 -11.83
CA GLN A 60 0.95 12.86 -11.91
C GLN A 60 0.25 14.20 -11.68
N SER A 61 0.28 14.70 -10.44
CA SER A 61 -0.28 16.00 -10.09
C SER A 61 0.58 17.14 -10.66
N ARG A 62 -0.07 18.15 -11.24
CA ARG A 62 0.57 19.37 -11.74
C ARG A 62 -0.11 20.60 -11.15
N VAL A 63 0.69 21.50 -10.57
CA VAL A 63 0.20 22.80 -10.08
C VAL A 63 -0.04 23.70 -11.30
N ILE A 64 -1.24 24.30 -11.38
CA ILE A 64 -1.54 25.33 -12.38
C ILE A 64 -1.14 26.68 -11.76
N PRO A 65 -0.25 27.45 -12.40
CA PRO A 65 0.13 28.80 -11.96
C PRO A 65 -1.01 29.81 -12.14
#